data_AF-A0A542GLB0-F1
#
_entry.id   AF-A0A542GLB0-F1
#
_cell.length_a   1.000
_cell.length_b   1.000
_cell.length_c   1.000
_cell.angle_alpha   90.00
_cell.angle_beta   90.00
_cell.angle_gamma   90.00
#
_symmetry.space_group_name_H-M   'P 1'
#
loop_
_entity.id
_entity.type
_entity.pdbx_description
1 polymer ?
#
loop_
_entity_poly.entity_id
_entity_poly.type
_entity_poly.pdbx_seq_one_letter_code
_entity_poly.pdbx_strand_id
1 'polypeptide(L)'
;MGSQDLIRFAIYATAHSFSVASFMIADTRLTLLEPNDQESLSAEMVNILRTYGGEELEAAMGDDFNGLYVVGVELLSTTTGMRMSVRRRGYVETSIVDEAEQLLASAWRELHLS
;
A
#
# COMPACT_ATOMS: atom_id res chain seq x y z
N MET A 1 -10.88 5.31 -1.89
CA MET A 1 -9.48 4.84 -2.04
C MET A 1 -8.65 5.76 -2.95
N GLY A 2 -8.17 6.87 -2.38
CA GLY A 2 -7.07 7.69 -2.88
C GLY A 2 -5.70 7.19 -2.37
N SER A 3 -4.65 7.99 -2.61
CA SER A 3 -3.27 7.65 -2.19
C SER A 3 -3.15 7.47 -0.68
N GLN A 4 -3.72 8.38 0.10
CA GLN A 4 -3.70 8.28 1.57
C GLN A 4 -4.43 7.03 2.08
N ASP A 5 -5.55 6.65 1.45
CA ASP A 5 -6.27 5.43 1.82
C ASP A 5 -5.42 4.17 1.57
N LEU A 6 -4.67 4.13 0.47
CA LEU A 6 -3.78 3.02 0.15
C LEU A 6 -2.60 2.94 1.12
N ILE A 7 -2.04 4.07 1.54
CA ILE A 7 -0.98 4.14 2.55
C ILE A 7 -1.52 3.65 3.90
N ARG A 8 -2.66 4.18 4.36
CA ARG A 8 -3.31 3.74 5.60
C ARG A 8 -3.68 2.26 5.58
N PHE A 9 -4.17 1.79 4.45
CA PHE A 9 -4.46 0.37 4.25
C PHE A 9 -3.18 -0.49 4.33
N ALA A 10 -2.08 -0.05 3.72
CA ALA A 10 -0.80 -0.73 3.81
C ALA A 10 -0.31 -0.83 5.26
N ILE A 11 -0.36 0.29 6.00
CA ILE A 11 -0.02 0.35 7.42
C ILE A 11 -0.90 -0.61 8.23
N TYR A 12 -2.21 -0.55 8.05
CA TYR A 12 -3.15 -1.46 8.70
C TYR A 12 -2.85 -2.93 8.41
N ALA A 13 -2.59 -3.27 7.14
CA ALA A 13 -2.27 -4.64 6.75
C ALA A 13 -0.99 -5.14 7.47
N THR A 14 0.03 -4.28 7.63
CA THR A 14 1.24 -4.66 8.38
C THR A 14 0.98 -5.01 9.84
N ALA A 15 -0.03 -4.40 10.47
CA ALA A 15 -0.46 -4.76 11.81
C ALA A 15 -1.28 -6.08 11.87
N HIS A 16 -1.74 -6.58 10.73
CA HIS A 16 -2.68 -7.72 10.60
C HIS A 16 -2.08 -8.91 9.86
N SER A 17 -0.81 -9.22 10.11
CA SER A 17 -0.09 -10.39 9.52
C SER A 17 0.13 -10.31 8.01
N PHE A 18 0.25 -9.09 7.46
CA PHE A 18 0.74 -8.86 6.11
C PHE A 18 2.07 -8.14 6.13
N SER A 19 2.80 -8.25 5.04
CA SER A 19 3.95 -7.40 4.74
C SER A 19 3.69 -6.68 3.43
N VAL A 20 4.15 -5.44 3.32
CA VAL A 20 4.12 -4.72 2.04
C VAL A 20 5.27 -5.24 1.19
N ALA A 21 4.94 -5.79 0.03
CA ALA A 21 5.92 -6.23 -0.96
C ALA A 21 6.37 -5.05 -1.84
N SER A 22 5.42 -4.25 -2.33
CA SER A 22 5.71 -3.09 -3.17
C SER A 22 4.58 -2.06 -3.15
N PHE A 23 4.90 -0.83 -3.54
CA PHE A 23 3.95 0.23 -3.87
C PHE A 23 3.97 0.50 -5.38
N MET A 24 2.79 0.73 -5.96
CA MET A 24 2.65 1.28 -7.31
C MET A 24 2.56 2.79 -7.20
N ILE A 25 3.42 3.51 -7.91
CA ILE A 25 3.64 4.94 -7.72
C ILE A 25 3.39 5.66 -9.04
N ALA A 26 2.68 6.78 -8.98
CA ALA A 26 2.38 7.63 -10.11
C ALA A 26 2.80 9.08 -9.85
N ASP A 27 3.05 9.81 -10.93
CA ASP A 27 3.34 11.25 -10.91
C ASP A 27 2.09 12.10 -10.65
N THR A 28 2.25 13.43 -10.67
CA THR A 28 1.15 14.40 -10.53
C THR A 28 0.07 14.32 -11.60
N ARG A 29 0.36 13.68 -12.73
CA ARG A 29 -0.60 13.43 -13.81
C ARG A 29 -1.24 12.05 -13.70
N LEU A 30 -0.97 11.32 -12.62
CA LEU A 30 -1.41 9.95 -12.38
C LEU A 30 -0.90 8.96 -13.44
N THR A 31 0.25 9.26 -14.02
CA THR A 31 0.99 8.35 -14.90
C THR A 31 1.93 7.52 -14.04
N LEU A 32 1.93 6.20 -14.22
CA LEU A 32 2.87 5.32 -13.51
C LEU A 32 4.30 5.75 -13.80
N LEU A 33 5.15 5.71 -12.78
CA LEU A 33 6.57 5.93 -12.95
C LEU A 33 7.20 4.82 -13.79
N GLU A 34 8.35 5.12 -14.39
CA GLU A 34 9.14 4.10 -15.08
C GLU A 34 9.52 2.97 -14.11
N PRO A 35 9.65 1.72 -14.58
CA PRO A 35 9.83 0.56 -13.71
C PRO A 35 10.98 0.68 -12.70
N ASN A 36 12.12 1.22 -13.14
CA ASN A 36 13.31 1.37 -12.28
C ASN A 36 13.09 2.42 -11.17
N ASP A 37 12.45 3.54 -11.51
CA ASP A 37 12.15 4.60 -10.55
C ASP A 37 11.10 4.11 -9.54
N GLN A 38 10.09 3.39 -10.03
CA GLN A 38 9.07 2.78 -9.17
C GLN A 38 9.68 1.75 -8.22
N GLU A 39 10.57 0.87 -8.70
CA GLU A 39 11.24 -0.13 -7.87
C GLU A 39 12.07 0.54 -6.76
N SER A 40 12.88 1.54 -7.11
CA SER A 40 13.72 2.26 -6.15
C SER A 40 12.88 2.98 -5.08
N LEU A 41 11.88 3.76 -5.50
CA LEU A 41 11.02 4.52 -4.58
C LEU A 41 10.15 3.59 -3.73
N SER A 42 9.59 2.54 -4.32
CA SER A 42 8.83 1.53 -3.59
C SER A 42 9.71 0.87 -2.52
N ALA A 43 10.95 0.50 -2.85
CA ALA A 43 11.86 -0.11 -1.89
C ALA A 43 12.18 0.84 -0.72
N GLU A 44 12.36 2.13 -1.00
CA GLU A 44 12.54 3.15 0.02
C GLU A 44 11.32 3.29 0.93
N MET A 45 10.11 3.41 0.37
CA MET A 45 8.86 3.50 1.12
C MET A 45 8.61 2.26 2.00
N VAL A 46 8.84 1.06 1.45
CA VAL A 46 8.76 -0.21 2.21
C VAL A 46 9.78 -0.22 3.35
N ASN A 47 10.99 0.29 3.11
CA ASN A 47 12.01 0.37 4.13
C ASN A 47 11.63 1.37 5.25
N ILE A 48 11.07 2.52 4.91
CA ILE A 48 10.55 3.50 5.89
C ILE A 48 9.48 2.86 6.75
N LEU A 49 8.47 2.25 6.12
CA LEU A 49 7.36 1.60 6.83
C LEU A 49 7.86 0.52 7.80
N ARG A 50 8.82 -0.30 7.37
CA ARG A 50 9.38 -1.38 8.19
C ARG A 50 10.25 -0.88 9.33
N THR A 51 11.02 0.18 9.12
CA THR A 51 12.06 0.64 10.06
C THR A 51 11.52 1.65 11.06
N TYR A 52 10.68 2.57 10.59
CA TYR A 52 10.21 3.72 11.35
C TYR A 52 8.70 3.69 11.59
N GLY A 53 7.96 2.84 10.87
CA GLY A 53 6.53 2.65 11.05
C GLY A 53 5.68 3.51 10.12
N GLY A 54 4.36 3.43 10.32
CA GLY A 54 3.38 4.07 9.44
C GLY A 54 3.34 5.59 9.51
N GLU A 55 3.50 6.17 10.70
CA GLU A 55 3.50 7.63 10.88
C GLU A 55 4.63 8.30 10.09
N GLU A 56 5.82 7.70 10.10
CA GLU A 56 6.97 8.20 9.34
C GLU A 56 6.73 8.11 7.82
N LEU A 57 6.12 7.02 7.35
CA LEU A 57 5.76 6.90 5.94
C LEU A 57 4.73 7.97 5.54
N GLU A 58 3.73 8.24 6.36
CA GLU A 58 2.74 9.29 6.10
C GLU A 58 3.41 10.68 6.04
N ALA A 59 4.37 10.96 6.92
CA ALA A 59 5.14 12.21 6.90
C ALA A 59 6.02 12.32 5.65
N ALA A 60 6.78 11.27 5.32
CA ALA A 60 7.63 11.22 4.13
C ALA A 60 6.84 11.43 2.84
N MET A 61 5.56 11.04 2.78
CA MET A 61 4.69 11.30 1.63
C MET A 61 4.35 12.79 1.43
N GLY A 62 4.39 13.60 2.49
CA GLY A 62 4.20 15.05 2.43
C GLY A 62 5.48 15.81 2.08
N ASP A 63 6.62 15.29 2.52
CA ASP A 63 7.92 15.96 2.46
C ASP A 63 8.79 15.39 1.33
N ASP A 64 9.32 14.18 1.50
CA ASP A 64 10.30 13.56 0.61
C ASP A 64 9.69 13.07 -0.73
N PHE A 65 8.46 12.56 -0.71
CA PHE A 65 7.75 12.05 -1.89
C PHE A 65 6.68 13.02 -2.40
N ASN A 66 6.83 14.32 -2.14
CA ASN A 66 5.88 15.34 -2.55
C ASN A 66 5.66 15.31 -4.08
N GLY A 67 4.38 15.31 -4.49
CA GLY A 67 3.99 15.24 -5.90
C GLY A 67 3.91 13.81 -6.46
N LEU A 68 4.21 12.80 -5.66
CA LEU A 68 3.98 11.39 -5.98
C LEU A 68 2.68 10.89 -5.34
N TYR A 69 2.07 9.93 -6.02
CA TYR A 69 0.82 9.31 -5.59
C TYR A 69 0.97 7.80 -5.55
N VAL A 70 0.62 7.20 -4.40
CA VAL A 70 0.42 5.77 -4.32
C VAL A 70 -0.89 5.43 -5.01
N VAL A 71 -0.82 4.58 -6.03
CA VAL A 71 -1.97 4.13 -6.82
C VAL A 71 -2.20 2.62 -6.71
N GLY A 72 -1.36 1.91 -5.97
CA GLY A 72 -1.58 0.54 -5.58
C GLY A 72 -0.58 0.06 -4.53
N VAL A 73 -0.89 -1.06 -3.90
CA VAL A 73 -0.05 -1.73 -2.94
C VAL A 73 -0.13 -3.24 -3.15
N GLU A 74 1.02 -3.89 -3.13
CA GLU A 74 1.13 -5.34 -3.12
C GLU A 74 1.45 -5.80 -1.70
N LEU A 75 0.66 -6.76 -1.22
CA LEU A 75 0.73 -7.33 0.12
C LEU A 75 1.02 -8.83 0.01
N LEU A 76 1.82 -9.31 0.96
CA LEU A 76 2.12 -10.72 1.16
C LEU A 76 1.72 -11.13 2.58
N SER A 77 0.80 -12.09 2.70
CA SER A 77 0.43 -12.69 3.99
C SER A 77 1.64 -13.39 4.59
N THR A 78 2.00 -13.03 5.82
CA THR A 78 3.12 -13.67 6.53
C THR A 78 2.73 -15.05 7.09
N THR A 79 1.43 -15.37 7.09
CA THR A 79 0.89 -16.64 7.59
C THR A 79 0.66 -17.64 6.46
N THR A 80 0.02 -17.21 5.36
CA THR A 80 -0.42 -18.11 4.28
C THR A 80 0.44 -18.01 3.01
N GLY A 81 1.27 -16.97 2.90
CA GLY A 81 1.99 -16.66 1.67
C GLY A 81 1.08 -16.12 0.55
N MET A 82 -0.19 -15.84 0.85
CA MET A 82 -1.13 -15.21 -0.10
C MET A 82 -0.56 -13.89 -0.60
N ARG A 83 -0.66 -13.66 -1.92
CA ARG A 83 -0.39 -12.36 -2.53
C ARG A 83 -1.70 -11.65 -2.84
N MET A 84 -1.74 -10.37 -2.53
CA MET A 84 -2.86 -9.50 -2.83
C MET A 84 -2.36 -8.15 -3.36
N SER A 85 -2.88 -7.71 -4.50
CA SER A 85 -2.66 -6.38 -5.06
C SER A 85 -3.95 -5.58 -4.89
N VAL A 86 -3.87 -4.45 -4.20
CA VAL A 86 -4.97 -3.49 -4.08
C VAL A 86 -4.59 -2.23 -4.83
N ARG A 87 -5.41 -1.85 -5.82
CA ARG A 87 -5.21 -0.66 -6.63
C ARG A 87 -6.22 0.42 -6.30
N ARG A 88 -5.87 1.65 -6.65
CA ARG A 88 -6.76 2.81 -6.62
C ARG A 88 -8.07 2.47 -7.33
N ARG A 89 -9.18 3.01 -6.81
CA ARG A 89 -10.57 2.70 -7.22
C ARG A 89 -11.07 1.31 -6.80
N GLY A 90 -10.35 0.63 -5.91
CA GLY A 90 -10.83 -0.60 -5.26
C GLY A 90 -10.71 -1.86 -6.11
N TYR A 91 -9.84 -1.85 -7.13
CA TYR A 91 -9.51 -3.08 -7.84
C TYR A 91 -8.62 -3.94 -6.96
N VAL A 92 -9.03 -5.18 -6.71
CA VAL A 92 -8.31 -6.15 -5.87
C VAL A 92 -8.03 -7.39 -6.69
N GLU A 93 -6.77 -7.79 -6.72
CA GLU A 93 -6.32 -9.05 -7.31
C GLU A 93 -5.71 -9.89 -6.19
N THR A 94 -6.16 -11.13 -6.01
CA THR A 94 -5.71 -12.01 -4.92
C THR A 94 -5.71 -13.46 -5.37
N SER A 95 -4.81 -14.25 -4.78
CA SER A 95 -4.83 -15.72 -4.93
C SER A 95 -5.82 -16.42 -3.99
N ILE A 96 -6.27 -15.77 -2.91
CA ILE A 96 -7.23 -16.32 -1.95
C ILE A 96 -8.29 -15.25 -1.65
N VAL A 97 -9.51 -15.48 -2.10
CA VAL A 97 -10.60 -14.48 -2.05
C VAL A 97 -11.06 -14.24 -0.61
N ASP A 98 -11.35 -15.30 0.14
CA ASP A 98 -11.92 -15.19 1.50
C ASP A 98 -11.01 -14.42 2.48
N GLU A 99 -9.69 -14.66 2.43
CA GLU A 99 -8.71 -13.97 3.29
C GLU A 99 -8.62 -12.48 2.92
N ALA A 100 -8.62 -12.17 1.61
CA ALA A 100 -8.62 -10.79 1.14
C ALA A 100 -9.90 -10.04 1.54
N GLU A 101 -11.07 -10.67 1.41
CA GLU A 101 -12.35 -10.08 1.82
C GLU A 101 -12.39 -9.78 3.32
N GLN A 102 -11.91 -10.70 4.16
CA GLN A 102 -11.83 -10.49 5.61
C GLN A 102 -10.94 -9.31 5.98
N LEU A 103 -9.75 -9.22 5.37
CA LEU A 103 -8.83 -8.10 5.59
C LEU A 103 -9.46 -6.77 5.16
N LEU A 104 -10.02 -6.72 3.95
CA LEU A 104 -10.63 -5.52 3.39
C LEU A 104 -11.84 -5.06 4.20
N ALA A 105 -12.72 -5.99 4.60
CA ALA A 105 -13.90 -5.68 5.40
C ALA A 105 -13.52 -5.12 6.79
N SER A 106 -12.45 -5.64 7.39
CA SER A 106 -11.95 -5.17 8.68
C SER A 106 -11.30 -3.79 8.54
N ALA A 107 -10.45 -3.61 7.53
CA ALA A 107 -9.83 -2.33 7.21
C ALA A 107 -10.88 -1.24 6.94
N TRP A 108 -11.93 -1.53 6.19
CA TRP A 108 -12.99 -0.57 5.88
C TRP A 108 -13.72 -0.07 7.13
N ARG A 109 -13.95 -0.98 8.09
CA ARG A 109 -14.64 -0.67 9.35
C ARG A 109 -13.79 0.19 10.27
N GLU A 110 -12.49 -0.09 10.33
CA GLU A 110 -11.58 0.57 11.27
C GLU A 110 -11.06 1.91 10.72
N LEU A 111 -10.67 1.95 9.45
CA LEU A 111 -10.05 3.12 8.83
C LEU A 111 -11.05 4.09 8.22
N HIS A 112 -12.35 3.75 8.18
CA HIS A 112 -13.41 4.57 7.58
C HIS A 112 -13.06 5.00 6.14
N LEU A 113 -12.51 4.07 5.34
CA LEU A 113 -12.05 4.35 3.98
C LEU A 113 -13.23 4.83 3.11
N SER A 114 -13.10 6.02 2.51
CA SER A 114 -14.09 6.62 1.60
C SER A 114 -13.64 6.62 0.14
#